data_AF-A0A2M8PM18-F1
#
_entry.id   AF-A0A2M8PM18-F1
#
_cell.length_a   1.000
_cell.length_b   1.000
_cell.length_c   1.000
_cell.angle_alpha   90.00
_cell.angle_beta   90.00
_cell.angle_gamma   90.00
#
_symmetry.space_group_name_H-M   'P 1'
#
loop_
_entity.id
_entity.type
_entity.pdbx_description
1 polymer ?
#
loop_
_entity_poly.entity_id
_entity_poly.type
_entity_poly.pdbx_seq_one_letter_code
_entity_poly.pdbx_strand_id
1 'polypeptide(L)'
;LSAAEASFQGALTYAKERLAMRSLTGPKNPDGKADPIIVHPDVRRMLLTQKAIAEGSRAMIYYAAQLADKVDHCEGEEQKAADEMLGFLTPILKAFCTEAGYEAANHGVQVFGGHGFIKEWGMEQIVRDTRISLLYEGTTGIQALDLLGRKVLMTQGATLKNFTKQIHLFCKENEANEDIKGFIEPLAKLNKEWGDITMKIGMAAMQNRDEVGAASVDYLMYSGYVCLAYFWARMA
;
A
#
# COMPACT_ATOMS: atom_id res chain seq x y z
N LEU A 1 7.27 -4.79 1.03
CA LEU A 1 6.64 -6.00 0.44
C LEU A 1 7.05 -7.29 1.18
N SER A 2 8.28 -7.78 1.06
CA SER A 2 8.65 -9.13 1.56
C SER A 2 8.42 -9.31 3.07
N ALA A 3 8.63 -8.26 3.86
CA ALA A 3 8.31 -8.27 5.28
C ALA A 3 6.81 -8.41 5.58
N ALA A 4 5.95 -7.73 4.82
CA ALA A 4 4.50 -7.86 4.96
C ALA A 4 4.04 -9.29 4.65
N GLU A 5 4.61 -9.90 3.61
CA GLU A 5 4.33 -11.29 3.23
C GLU A 5 4.77 -12.28 4.32
N ALA A 6 6.03 -12.20 4.77
CA ALA A 6 6.55 -13.09 5.79
C ALA A 6 5.76 -12.95 7.11
N SER A 7 5.46 -11.71 7.51
CA SER A 7 4.62 -11.41 8.68
C SER A 7 3.21 -12.01 8.53
N PHE A 8 2.58 -11.85 7.37
CA PHE A 8 1.25 -12.39 7.10
C PHE A 8 1.22 -13.91 7.18
N GLN A 9 2.14 -14.59 6.52
CA GLN A 9 2.20 -16.05 6.51
C GLN A 9 2.42 -16.63 7.91
N GLY A 10 3.33 -16.02 8.69
CA GLY A 10 3.57 -16.40 10.08
C GLY A 10 2.35 -16.15 10.97
N ALA A 11 1.78 -14.93 10.92
CA ALA A 11 0.61 -14.53 11.71
C ALA A 11 -0.62 -15.37 11.39
N LEU A 12 -0.89 -15.65 10.12
CA LEU A 12 -2.03 -16.45 9.70
C LEU A 12 -1.95 -17.88 10.22
N THR A 13 -0.77 -18.49 10.12
CA THR A 13 -0.54 -19.86 10.61
C THR A 13 -0.75 -19.93 12.12
N TYR A 14 -0.11 -19.04 12.87
CA TYR A 14 -0.25 -18.97 14.32
C TYR A 14 -1.71 -18.70 14.76
N ALA A 15 -2.41 -17.79 14.07
CA ALA A 15 -3.78 -17.44 14.42
C ALA A 15 -4.79 -18.60 14.25
N LYS A 16 -4.52 -19.52 13.31
CA LYS A 16 -5.34 -20.71 13.08
C LYS A 16 -5.18 -21.76 14.17
N GLU A 17 -4.03 -21.80 14.84
CA GLU A 17 -3.68 -22.84 15.81
C GLU A 17 -3.82 -22.37 17.27
N ARG A 18 -3.45 -21.12 17.54
CA ARG A 18 -3.46 -20.58 18.90
C ARG A 18 -4.89 -20.49 19.44
N LEU A 19 -5.17 -21.24 20.51
CA LEU A 19 -6.45 -21.20 21.20
C LEU A 19 -6.46 -20.13 22.31
N ALA A 20 -7.46 -19.25 22.31
CA ALA A 20 -7.72 -18.33 23.42
C ALA A 20 -9.16 -17.77 23.38
N MET A 21 -9.81 -17.72 24.55
CA MET A 21 -11.19 -17.23 24.72
C MET A 21 -12.21 -17.97 23.83
N ARG A 22 -13.48 -17.55 23.88
CA ARG A 22 -14.54 -18.01 22.97
C ARG A 22 -14.94 -16.89 22.03
N SER A 23 -15.40 -17.23 20.84
CA SER A 23 -15.97 -16.28 19.90
C SER A 23 -17.23 -15.63 20.48
N LEU A 24 -17.42 -14.35 20.16
CA LEU A 24 -18.60 -13.57 20.56
C LEU A 24 -19.92 -14.08 19.96
N THR A 25 -19.84 -14.89 18.90
CA THR A 25 -21.00 -15.47 18.19
C THR A 25 -21.20 -16.95 18.52
N GLY A 26 -20.75 -17.35 19.72
CA GLY A 26 -20.75 -18.73 20.19
C GLY A 26 -19.48 -19.51 19.83
N PRO A 27 -19.27 -20.69 20.46
CA PRO A 27 -18.08 -21.52 20.26
C PRO A 27 -17.86 -21.89 18.79
N LYS A 28 -16.63 -21.74 18.31
CA LYS A 28 -16.19 -22.18 16.97
C LYS A 28 -15.30 -23.42 16.99
N ASN A 29 -14.85 -23.81 18.19
CA ASN A 29 -14.21 -25.08 18.47
C ASN A 29 -14.95 -25.76 19.64
N PRO A 30 -16.10 -26.42 19.38
CA PRO A 30 -17.00 -26.91 20.43
C PRO A 30 -16.35 -27.92 21.38
N ASP A 31 -15.51 -28.81 20.83
CA ASP A 31 -14.86 -29.88 21.58
C ASP A 31 -13.58 -29.43 22.32
N GLY A 32 -13.04 -28.27 21.96
CA GLY A 32 -11.85 -27.69 22.60
C GLY A 32 -12.19 -26.80 23.79
N LYS A 33 -11.18 -26.44 24.60
CA LYS A 33 -11.34 -25.54 25.77
C LYS A 33 -11.53 -24.06 25.38
N ALA A 34 -11.10 -23.67 24.18
CA ALA A 34 -11.15 -22.31 23.65
C ALA A 34 -11.17 -22.36 22.11
N ASP A 35 -11.48 -21.24 21.48
CA ASP A 35 -11.51 -21.10 20.03
C ASP A 35 -10.15 -20.60 19.50
N PRO A 36 -9.76 -20.96 18.25
CA PRO A 36 -8.62 -20.36 17.58
C PRO A 36 -8.75 -18.85 17.48
N ILE A 37 -7.66 -18.10 17.71
CA ILE A 37 -7.75 -16.63 17.78
C ILE A 37 -8.16 -15.98 16.45
N ILE A 38 -8.01 -16.68 15.31
CA ILE A 38 -8.48 -16.21 14.00
C ILE A 38 -9.99 -15.91 13.96
N VAL A 39 -10.79 -16.42 14.89
CA VAL A 39 -12.23 -16.12 14.93
C VAL A 39 -12.52 -14.71 15.47
N HIS A 40 -11.56 -14.09 16.16
CA HIS A 40 -11.75 -12.79 16.79
C HIS A 40 -11.67 -11.65 15.77
N PRO A 41 -12.63 -10.70 15.76
CA PRO A 41 -12.70 -9.65 14.73
C PRO A 41 -11.41 -8.83 14.57
N ASP A 42 -10.74 -8.46 15.67
CA ASP A 42 -9.52 -7.66 15.60
C ASP A 42 -8.33 -8.45 15.01
N VAL A 43 -8.20 -9.74 15.32
CA VAL A 43 -7.20 -10.62 14.70
C VAL A 43 -7.46 -10.72 13.19
N ARG A 44 -8.72 -10.89 12.78
CA ARG A 44 -9.10 -10.91 11.36
C ARG A 44 -8.80 -9.58 10.67
N ARG A 45 -9.07 -8.44 11.32
CA ARG A 45 -8.75 -7.11 10.81
C ARG A 45 -7.25 -6.99 10.54
N MET A 46 -6.39 -7.34 11.52
CA MET A 46 -4.94 -7.28 11.34
C MET A 46 -4.44 -8.20 10.21
N LEU A 47 -4.94 -9.43 10.14
CA LEU A 47 -4.58 -10.38 9.08
C LEU A 47 -5.03 -9.88 7.69
N LEU A 48 -6.22 -9.30 7.59
CA LEU A 48 -6.73 -8.73 6.34
C LEU A 48 -5.95 -7.49 5.93
N THR A 49 -5.54 -6.63 6.87
CA THR A 49 -4.64 -5.50 6.60
C THR A 49 -3.30 -5.99 6.05
N GLN A 50 -2.69 -6.99 6.68
CA GLN A 50 -1.43 -7.57 6.19
C GLN A 50 -1.57 -8.16 4.79
N LYS A 51 -2.64 -8.93 4.54
CA LYS A 51 -2.95 -9.51 3.23
C LYS A 51 -3.13 -8.41 2.17
N ALA A 52 -3.93 -7.38 2.49
CA ALA A 52 -4.20 -6.25 1.62
C ALA A 52 -2.90 -5.54 1.19
N ILE A 53 -2.01 -5.29 2.15
CA ILE A 53 -0.72 -4.65 1.91
C ILE A 53 0.21 -5.57 1.10
N ALA A 54 0.34 -6.84 1.49
CA ALA A 54 1.27 -7.77 0.85
C ALA A 54 0.91 -8.06 -0.60
N GLU A 55 -0.35 -8.41 -0.89
CA GLU A 55 -0.78 -8.78 -2.24
C GLU A 55 -0.89 -7.55 -3.15
N GLY A 56 -1.46 -6.45 -2.67
CA GLY A 56 -1.54 -5.23 -3.48
C GLY A 56 -0.16 -4.62 -3.76
N SER A 57 0.75 -4.59 -2.78
CA SER A 57 2.13 -4.13 -3.01
C SER A 57 2.87 -5.03 -4.00
N ARG A 58 2.59 -6.34 -4.02
CA ARG A 58 3.17 -7.26 -5.00
C ARG A 58 2.73 -6.91 -6.41
N ALA A 59 1.43 -6.69 -6.63
CA ALA A 59 0.92 -6.26 -7.92
C ALA A 59 1.53 -4.93 -8.39
N MET A 60 1.66 -3.96 -7.48
CA MET A 60 2.33 -2.68 -7.74
C MET A 60 3.79 -2.85 -8.18
N ILE A 61 4.56 -3.68 -7.48
CA ILE A 61 5.97 -3.95 -7.79
C ILE A 61 6.12 -4.73 -9.10
N TYR A 62 5.25 -5.70 -9.39
CA TYR A 62 5.26 -6.40 -10.67
C TYR A 62 4.94 -5.47 -11.84
N TYR A 63 4.00 -4.54 -11.67
CA TYR A 63 3.75 -3.53 -12.69
C TYR A 63 4.98 -2.63 -12.92
N ALA A 64 5.66 -2.20 -11.85
CA ALA A 64 6.89 -1.43 -11.98
C ALA A 64 8.01 -2.21 -12.68
N ALA A 65 8.14 -3.51 -12.41
CA ALA A 65 9.09 -4.38 -13.11
C ALA A 65 8.77 -4.47 -14.61
N GLN A 66 7.48 -4.61 -14.99
CA GLN A 66 7.08 -4.57 -16.40
C GLN A 66 7.40 -3.24 -17.08
N LEU A 67 7.28 -2.12 -16.36
CA LEU A 67 7.70 -0.82 -16.89
C LEU A 67 9.22 -0.74 -17.06
N ALA A 68 9.99 -1.27 -16.11
CA ALA A 68 11.45 -1.33 -16.22
C ALA A 68 11.89 -2.13 -17.46
N ASP A 69 11.29 -3.31 -17.70
CA ASP A 69 11.57 -4.09 -18.90
C ASP A 69 11.27 -3.29 -20.18
N LYS A 70 10.17 -2.51 -20.22
CA LYS A 70 9.85 -1.64 -21.36
C LYS A 70 10.85 -0.50 -21.52
N VAL A 71 11.37 0.06 -20.43
CA VAL A 71 12.42 1.09 -20.48
C VAL A 71 13.70 0.54 -21.09
N ASP A 72 14.05 -0.71 -20.76
CA ASP A 72 15.29 -1.36 -21.20
C ASP A 72 15.20 -1.95 -22.62
N HIS A 73 14.00 -2.33 -23.06
CA HIS A 73 13.83 -3.13 -24.28
C HIS A 73 12.92 -2.52 -25.37
N CYS A 74 12.12 -1.49 -25.07
CA CYS A 74 11.36 -0.76 -26.08
C CYS A 74 12.09 0.49 -26.55
N GLU A 75 11.62 1.10 -27.63
CA GLU A 75 12.15 2.35 -28.18
C GLU A 75 11.03 3.37 -28.42
N GLY A 76 11.40 4.62 -28.68
CA GLY A 76 10.45 5.65 -29.11
C GLY A 76 9.45 6.09 -28.04
N GLU A 77 8.17 6.21 -28.39
CA GLU A 77 7.13 6.70 -27.48
C GLU A 77 6.81 5.71 -26.35
N GLU A 78 6.87 4.40 -26.61
CA GLU A 78 6.58 3.38 -25.60
C GLU A 78 7.61 3.42 -24.47
N GLN A 79 8.89 3.49 -24.82
CA GLN A 79 9.99 3.59 -23.84
C GLN A 79 9.84 4.84 -22.97
N LYS A 80 9.56 6.00 -23.59
CA LYS A 80 9.37 7.27 -22.87
C LYS A 80 8.18 7.23 -21.92
N ALA A 81 7.05 6.69 -22.38
CA ALA A 81 5.85 6.56 -21.54
C ALA A 81 6.09 5.62 -20.35
N ALA A 82 6.85 4.54 -20.55
CA ALA A 82 7.23 3.62 -19.49
C ALA A 82 8.16 4.28 -18.46
N ASP A 83 9.18 5.02 -18.91
CA ASP A 83 10.14 5.73 -18.05
C ASP A 83 9.45 6.81 -17.20
N GLU A 84 8.57 7.62 -17.81
CA GLU A 84 7.80 8.63 -17.09
C GLU A 84 6.90 8.01 -16.00
N MET A 85 6.21 6.91 -16.33
CA MET A 85 5.35 6.19 -15.39
C MET A 85 6.16 5.54 -14.27
N LEU A 86 7.29 4.92 -14.60
CA LEU A 86 8.19 4.30 -13.62
C LEU A 86 8.77 5.36 -12.69
N GLY A 87 9.21 6.50 -13.23
CA GLY A 87 9.73 7.62 -12.47
C GLY A 87 8.69 8.27 -11.53
N PHE A 88 7.40 8.20 -11.87
CA PHE A 88 6.30 8.62 -10.99
C PHE A 88 6.05 7.63 -9.86
N LEU A 89 5.98 6.34 -10.18
CA LEU A 89 5.63 5.30 -9.22
C LEU A 89 6.76 4.98 -8.25
N THR A 90 8.02 5.13 -8.66
CA THR A 90 9.20 4.78 -7.85
C THR A 90 9.17 5.39 -6.43
N PRO A 91 8.98 6.70 -6.23
CA PRO A 91 8.92 7.27 -4.88
C PRO A 91 7.72 6.75 -4.07
N ILE A 92 6.57 6.51 -4.73
CA ILE A 92 5.39 5.89 -4.09
C ILE A 92 5.75 4.48 -3.62
N LEU A 93 6.27 3.64 -4.51
CA LEU A 93 6.63 2.25 -4.21
C LEU A 93 7.67 2.17 -3.10
N LYS A 94 8.70 3.02 -3.15
CA LYS A 94 9.75 3.05 -2.14
C LYS A 94 9.14 3.39 -0.78
N ALA A 95 8.51 4.54 -0.64
CA ALA A 95 8.07 5.02 0.67
C ALA A 95 6.81 4.32 1.17
N PHE A 96 5.75 4.19 0.36
CA PHE A 96 4.51 3.57 0.79
C PHE A 96 4.70 2.09 1.12
N CYS A 97 5.33 1.29 0.24
CA CYS A 97 5.44 -0.15 0.50
C CYS A 97 6.43 -0.49 1.63
N THR A 98 7.31 0.43 2.03
CA THR A 98 8.19 0.25 3.19
C THR A 98 7.49 0.65 4.49
N GLU A 99 6.80 1.79 4.53
CA GLU A 99 5.96 2.20 5.68
C GLU A 99 4.82 1.20 5.94
N ALA A 100 4.01 0.88 4.93
CA ALA A 100 2.93 -0.10 5.04
C ALA A 100 3.48 -1.52 5.33
N GLY A 101 4.65 -1.86 4.78
CA GLY A 101 5.34 -3.11 5.09
C GLY A 101 5.74 -3.22 6.56
N TYR A 102 6.18 -2.12 7.16
CA TYR A 102 6.52 -2.03 8.58
C TYR A 102 5.28 -2.10 9.47
N GLU A 103 4.16 -1.46 9.09
CA GLU A 103 2.87 -1.62 9.77
C GLU A 103 2.43 -3.09 9.78
N ALA A 104 2.45 -3.75 8.62
CA ALA A 104 2.11 -5.16 8.48
C ALA A 104 3.02 -6.07 9.33
N ALA A 105 4.31 -5.77 9.43
CA ALA A 105 5.24 -6.47 10.32
C ALA A 105 4.82 -6.33 11.80
N ASN A 106 4.46 -5.12 12.24
CA ASN A 106 4.01 -4.88 13.61
C ASN A 106 2.69 -5.59 13.94
N HIS A 107 1.75 -5.65 13.00
CA HIS A 107 0.55 -6.48 13.16
C HIS A 107 0.88 -7.96 13.40
N GLY A 108 2.00 -8.46 12.84
CA GLY A 108 2.38 -9.86 13.01
C GLY A 108 2.84 -10.14 14.43
N VAL A 109 3.66 -9.26 14.99
CA VAL A 109 4.02 -9.29 16.41
C VAL A 109 2.77 -9.23 17.28
N GLN A 110 1.83 -8.34 16.96
CA GLN A 110 0.60 -8.17 17.73
C GLN A 110 -0.29 -9.42 17.71
N VAL A 111 -0.43 -10.10 16.56
CA VAL A 111 -1.22 -11.36 16.44
C VAL A 111 -0.64 -12.47 17.31
N PHE A 112 0.68 -12.53 17.47
CA PHE A 112 1.32 -13.49 18.37
C PHE A 112 1.18 -13.12 19.86
N GLY A 113 0.84 -11.87 20.17
CA GLY A 113 0.86 -11.34 21.53
C GLY A 113 2.26 -11.39 22.12
N GLY A 114 2.39 -11.82 23.39
CA GLY A 114 3.69 -11.91 24.06
C GLY A 114 4.71 -12.78 23.33
N HIS A 115 4.27 -13.84 22.64
CA HIS A 115 5.15 -14.70 21.83
C HIS A 115 5.80 -13.93 20.67
N GLY A 116 5.14 -12.91 20.14
CA GLY A 116 5.66 -12.11 19.02
C GLY A 116 6.92 -11.33 19.38
N PHE A 117 7.15 -11.10 20.67
CA PHE A 117 8.33 -10.43 21.20
C PHE A 117 9.48 -11.40 21.55
N ILE A 118 9.24 -12.72 21.49
CA ILE A 118 10.24 -13.74 21.80
C ILE A 118 10.96 -14.17 20.52
N LYS A 119 12.29 -14.13 20.56
CA LYS A 119 13.16 -14.41 19.39
C LYS A 119 12.88 -15.74 18.69
N GLU A 120 12.48 -16.77 19.43
CA GLU A 120 12.16 -18.10 18.90
C GLU A 120 11.09 -18.07 17.79
N TRP A 121 10.15 -17.12 17.86
CA TRP A 121 9.07 -17.01 16.87
C TRP A 121 9.43 -16.13 15.66
N GLY A 122 10.55 -15.40 15.69
CA GLY A 122 11.07 -14.62 14.57
C GLY A 122 10.27 -13.36 14.16
N MET A 123 9.06 -13.14 14.67
CA MET A 123 8.22 -11.99 14.28
C MET A 123 8.87 -10.64 14.62
N GLU A 124 9.54 -10.53 15.77
CA GLU A 124 10.29 -9.34 16.17
C GLU A 124 11.45 -9.02 15.21
N GLN A 125 12.09 -10.06 14.65
CA GLN A 125 13.16 -9.89 13.68
C GLN A 125 12.65 -9.26 12.39
N ILE A 126 11.47 -9.67 11.90
CA ILE A 126 10.85 -9.08 10.71
C ILE A 126 10.67 -7.57 10.90
N VAL A 127 10.19 -7.13 12.07
CA VAL A 127 10.02 -5.70 12.38
C VAL A 127 11.36 -4.97 12.37
N ARG A 128 12.37 -5.50 13.07
CA ARG A 128 13.72 -4.89 13.12
C ARG A 128 14.34 -4.76 11.74
N ASP A 129 14.32 -5.84 10.96
CA ASP A 129 14.98 -5.91 9.66
C ASP A 129 14.24 -5.05 8.62
N THR A 130 12.94 -4.79 8.81
CA THR A 130 12.16 -3.90 7.94
C THR A 130 12.45 -2.43 8.19
N ARG A 131 12.78 -2.04 9.42
CA ARG A 131 12.90 -0.63 9.81
C ARG A 131 13.91 0.15 8.96
N ILE A 132 15.00 -0.49 8.54
CA ILE A 132 16.03 0.15 7.71
C ILE A 132 15.48 0.60 6.35
N SER A 133 14.48 -0.09 5.81
CA SER A 133 13.95 0.20 4.46
C SER A 133 13.23 1.55 4.35
N LEU A 134 12.81 2.10 5.48
CA LEU A 134 12.20 3.44 5.59
C LEU A 134 13.26 4.55 5.56
N LEU A 135 14.54 4.20 5.74
CA LEU A 135 15.64 5.14 5.99
C LEU A 135 16.65 5.20 4.84
N TYR A 136 17.12 4.05 4.36
CA TYR A 136 18.12 4.01 3.27
C TYR A 136 17.52 4.49 1.93
N GLU A 137 18.36 4.70 0.92
CA GLU A 137 17.92 5.04 -0.46
C GLU A 137 16.91 6.22 -0.48
N GLY A 138 17.09 7.19 0.42
CA GLY A 138 16.19 8.31 0.66
C GLY A 138 15.08 7.99 1.67
N THR A 139 15.00 8.76 2.75
CA THR A 139 13.95 8.60 3.77
C THR A 139 12.54 8.81 3.20
N THR A 140 11.50 8.36 3.91
CA THR A 140 10.09 8.62 3.54
C THR A 140 9.83 10.10 3.19
N GLY A 141 10.37 11.04 3.97
CA GLY A 141 10.25 12.47 3.69
C GLY A 141 10.94 12.92 2.40
N ILE A 142 12.12 12.38 2.09
CA ILE A 142 12.83 12.70 0.85
C ILE A 142 12.08 12.16 -0.37
N GLN A 143 11.56 10.94 -0.28
CA GLN A 143 10.73 10.34 -1.34
C GLN A 143 9.42 11.11 -1.53
N ALA A 144 8.83 11.58 -0.44
CA ALA A 144 7.62 12.39 -0.46
C ALA A 144 7.83 13.76 -1.13
N LEU A 145 8.95 14.42 -0.84
CA LEU A 145 9.35 15.67 -1.50
C LEU A 145 9.66 15.47 -2.98
N ASP A 146 10.30 14.35 -3.34
CA ASP A 146 10.51 13.98 -4.74
C ASP A 146 9.17 13.85 -5.48
N LEU A 147 8.24 13.07 -4.93
CA LEU A 147 6.91 12.88 -5.52
C LEU A 147 6.15 14.21 -5.65
N LEU A 148 5.79 14.84 -4.53
CA LEU A 148 4.90 15.99 -4.56
C LEU A 148 5.58 17.21 -5.20
N GLY A 149 6.82 17.50 -4.83
CA GLY A 149 7.56 18.64 -5.36
C GLY A 149 7.96 18.43 -6.83
N ARG A 150 8.82 17.44 -7.08
CA ARG A 150 9.46 17.28 -8.40
C ARG A 150 8.60 16.55 -9.42
N LYS A 151 7.95 15.45 -9.05
CA LYS A 151 7.18 14.63 -9.99
C LYS A 151 5.78 15.18 -10.26
N VAL A 152 5.18 15.89 -9.31
CA VAL A 152 3.81 16.43 -9.44
C VAL A 152 3.79 17.94 -9.69
N LEU A 153 4.29 18.76 -8.78
CA LEU A 153 4.12 20.22 -8.89
C LEU A 153 5.00 20.85 -9.97
N MET A 154 6.27 20.47 -10.09
CA MET A 154 7.16 21.00 -11.14
C MET A 154 6.72 20.62 -12.56
N THR A 155 6.02 19.50 -12.72
CA THR A 155 5.43 19.07 -14.00
C THR A 155 4.03 19.64 -14.22
N GLN A 156 3.57 20.55 -13.35
CA GLN A 156 2.21 21.12 -13.37
C GLN A 156 1.12 20.03 -13.38
N GLY A 157 1.38 18.91 -12.72
CA GLY A 157 0.48 17.77 -12.61
C GLY A 157 0.46 16.84 -13.82
N ALA A 158 1.29 17.06 -14.85
CA ALA A 158 1.29 16.25 -16.06
C ALA A 158 1.54 14.75 -15.75
N THR A 159 2.53 14.46 -14.92
CA THR A 159 2.87 13.07 -14.55
C THR A 159 1.76 12.41 -13.74
N LEU A 160 1.16 13.12 -12.77
CA LEU A 160 0.00 12.63 -12.02
C LEU A 160 -1.19 12.34 -12.96
N LYS A 161 -1.44 13.23 -13.93
CA LYS A 161 -2.52 13.09 -14.90
C LYS A 161 -2.35 11.83 -15.75
N ASN A 162 -1.12 11.46 -16.09
CA ASN A 162 -0.86 10.23 -16.85
C ASN A 162 -1.35 8.98 -16.09
N PHE A 163 -1.05 8.88 -14.78
CA PHE A 163 -1.48 7.74 -13.97
C PHE A 163 -2.97 7.78 -13.61
N THR A 164 -3.49 8.93 -13.17
CA THR A 164 -4.92 9.08 -12.82
C THR A 164 -5.83 8.88 -14.03
N LYS A 165 -5.35 9.13 -15.26
CA LYS A 165 -6.04 8.76 -16.50
C LYS A 165 -6.18 7.24 -16.66
N GLN A 166 -5.16 6.46 -16.30
CA GLN A 166 -5.28 4.98 -16.35
C GLN A 166 -6.35 4.48 -15.38
N ILE A 167 -6.36 5.00 -14.14
CA ILE A 167 -7.39 4.66 -13.15
C ILE A 167 -8.77 5.07 -13.66
N HIS A 168 -8.90 6.28 -14.21
CA HIS A 168 -10.17 6.77 -14.75
C HIS A 168 -10.71 5.88 -15.88
N LEU A 169 -9.86 5.49 -16.83
CA LEU A 169 -10.24 4.60 -17.93
C LEU A 169 -10.67 3.23 -17.40
N PHE A 170 -9.90 2.65 -16.47
CA PHE A 170 -10.24 1.39 -15.84
C PHE A 170 -11.60 1.44 -15.12
N CYS A 171 -11.86 2.48 -14.33
CA CYS A 171 -13.15 2.68 -13.68
C CYS A 171 -14.30 2.79 -14.69
N LYS A 172 -14.09 3.52 -15.80
CA LYS A 172 -15.09 3.69 -16.84
C LYS A 172 -15.39 2.39 -17.59
N GLU A 173 -14.35 1.63 -17.93
CA GLU A 173 -14.48 0.32 -18.60
C GLU A 173 -15.26 -0.68 -17.75
N ASN A 174 -15.23 -0.54 -16.43
CA ASN A 174 -15.85 -1.45 -15.47
C ASN A 174 -17.06 -0.85 -14.75
N GLU A 175 -17.57 0.31 -15.17
CA GLU A 175 -18.66 1.03 -14.49
C GLU A 175 -19.96 0.22 -14.42
N ALA A 176 -20.22 -0.61 -15.44
CA ALA A 176 -21.39 -1.49 -15.50
C ALA A 176 -21.15 -2.90 -14.93
N ASN A 177 -19.95 -3.20 -14.41
CA ASN A 177 -19.64 -4.51 -13.84
C ASN A 177 -20.05 -4.57 -12.35
N GLU A 178 -21.22 -5.16 -12.10
CA GLU A 178 -21.80 -5.26 -10.75
C GLU A 178 -20.94 -6.09 -9.78
N ASP A 179 -20.14 -7.05 -10.28
CA ASP A 179 -19.31 -7.93 -9.42
C ASP A 179 -18.17 -7.17 -8.72
N ILE A 180 -17.64 -6.13 -9.36
CA ILE A 180 -16.52 -5.33 -8.84
C ILE A 180 -16.90 -3.89 -8.53
N LYS A 181 -18.20 -3.54 -8.64
CA LYS A 181 -18.71 -2.18 -8.39
C LYS A 181 -18.31 -1.62 -7.03
N GLY A 182 -18.26 -2.48 -6.01
CA GLY A 182 -17.79 -2.13 -4.67
C GLY A 182 -16.33 -1.64 -4.61
N PHE A 183 -15.51 -1.96 -5.61
CA PHE A 183 -14.15 -1.42 -5.79
C PHE A 183 -14.14 -0.20 -6.70
N ILE A 184 -14.93 -0.22 -7.77
CA ILE A 184 -14.92 0.83 -8.81
C ILE A 184 -15.42 2.17 -8.29
N GLU A 185 -16.55 2.22 -7.56
CA GLU A 185 -17.12 3.49 -7.09
C GLU A 185 -16.21 4.22 -6.09
N PRO A 186 -15.66 3.56 -5.04
CA PRO A 186 -14.72 4.21 -4.15
C PRO A 186 -13.44 4.65 -4.87
N LEU A 187 -12.92 3.82 -5.78
CA LEU A 187 -11.69 4.13 -6.53
C LEU A 187 -11.87 5.37 -7.41
N ALA A 188 -13.00 5.50 -8.11
CA ALA A 188 -13.29 6.66 -8.94
C ALA A 188 -13.36 7.94 -8.10
N LYS A 189 -13.97 7.88 -6.91
CA LYS A 189 -14.03 8.99 -5.97
C LYS A 189 -12.64 9.39 -5.47
N LEU A 190 -11.83 8.42 -5.05
CA LEU A 190 -10.46 8.65 -4.57
C LEU A 190 -9.55 9.22 -5.67
N ASN A 191 -9.68 8.73 -6.91
CA ASN A 191 -8.91 9.24 -8.05
C ASN A 191 -9.20 10.73 -8.32
N LYS A 192 -10.48 11.14 -8.20
CA LYS A 192 -10.87 12.55 -8.31
C LYS A 192 -10.33 13.37 -7.14
N GLU A 193 -10.51 12.89 -5.91
CA GLU A 193 -10.05 13.56 -4.70
C GLU A 193 -8.53 13.77 -4.70
N TRP A 194 -7.75 12.83 -5.25
CA TRP A 194 -6.30 12.98 -5.41
C TRP A 194 -5.93 14.21 -6.25
N GLY A 195 -6.64 14.44 -7.35
CA GLY A 195 -6.49 15.65 -8.16
C GLY A 195 -6.88 16.92 -7.40
N ASP A 196 -8.01 16.89 -6.68
CA ASP A 196 -8.49 18.02 -5.88
C ASP A 196 -7.52 18.41 -4.76
N ILE A 197 -6.96 17.43 -4.04
CA ILE A 197 -5.93 17.65 -3.02
C ILE A 197 -4.67 18.27 -3.65
N THR A 198 -4.25 17.75 -4.80
CA THR A 198 -3.07 18.26 -5.53
C THR A 198 -3.24 19.74 -5.89
N MET A 199 -4.42 20.14 -6.39
CA MET A 199 -4.71 21.53 -6.71
C MET A 199 -4.70 22.42 -5.47
N LYS A 200 -5.32 21.98 -4.36
CA LYS A 200 -5.32 22.73 -3.09
C LYS A 200 -3.91 22.99 -2.57
N ILE A 201 -3.06 21.96 -2.55
CA ILE A 201 -1.67 22.08 -2.13
C ILE A 201 -0.91 23.01 -3.08
N GLY A 202 -1.08 22.86 -4.39
CA GLY A 202 -0.45 23.74 -5.38
C GLY A 202 -0.81 25.21 -5.21
N MET A 203 -2.08 25.52 -4.93
CA MET A 203 -2.54 26.88 -4.65
C MET A 203 -1.94 27.44 -3.36
N ALA A 204 -1.89 26.64 -2.28
CA ALA A 204 -1.27 27.05 -1.03
C ALA A 204 0.24 27.30 -1.21
N ALA A 205 0.91 26.44 -1.99
CA ALA A 205 2.33 26.53 -2.32
C ALA A 205 2.72 27.80 -3.10
N MET A 206 1.79 28.39 -3.85
CA MET A 206 2.01 29.69 -4.52
C MET A 206 2.18 30.83 -3.51
N GLN A 207 1.55 30.74 -2.34
CA GLN A 207 1.64 31.74 -1.27
C GLN A 207 2.77 31.40 -0.29
N ASN A 208 2.92 30.12 0.04
CA ASN A 208 3.93 29.64 0.98
C ASN A 208 4.51 28.30 0.49
N ARG A 209 5.78 28.29 0.06
CA ARG A 209 6.43 27.08 -0.46
C ARG A 209 6.57 25.97 0.59
N ASP A 210 6.59 26.29 1.88
CA ASP A 210 6.73 25.31 2.95
C ASP A 210 5.51 24.37 3.05
N GLU A 211 4.36 24.76 2.50
CA GLU A 211 3.16 23.91 2.39
C GLU A 211 3.44 22.60 1.65
N VAL A 212 4.33 22.62 0.66
CA VAL A 212 4.74 21.41 -0.07
C VAL A 212 5.44 20.44 0.87
N GLY A 213 6.37 20.94 1.69
CA GLY A 213 7.11 20.12 2.65
C GLY A 213 6.18 19.56 3.72
N ALA A 214 5.33 20.41 4.29
CA ALA A 214 4.39 20.04 5.34
C ALA A 214 3.39 18.94 4.90
N ALA A 215 2.87 19.02 3.67
CA ALA A 215 1.90 18.06 3.16
C ALA A 215 2.51 16.80 2.52
N SER A 216 3.82 16.80 2.26
CA SER A 216 4.45 15.81 1.37
C SER A 216 4.23 14.36 1.79
N VAL A 217 4.44 14.02 3.06
CA VAL A 217 4.36 12.63 3.54
C VAL A 217 2.91 12.13 3.51
N ASP A 218 1.95 12.93 3.99
CA ASP A 218 0.53 12.58 3.95
C ASP A 218 0.04 12.42 2.50
N TYR A 219 0.47 13.31 1.61
CA TYR A 219 0.18 13.21 0.18
C TYR A 219 0.74 11.91 -0.42
N LEU A 220 1.98 11.54 -0.07
CA LEU A 220 2.60 10.30 -0.54
C LEU A 220 1.85 9.07 -0.03
N MET A 221 1.47 9.05 1.25
CA MET A 221 0.74 7.91 1.82
C MET A 221 -0.65 7.78 1.19
N TYR A 222 -1.37 8.90 1.00
CA TYR A 222 -2.64 8.93 0.28
C TYR A 222 -2.47 8.38 -1.15
N SER A 223 -1.47 8.86 -1.88
CA SER A 223 -1.11 8.40 -3.23
C SER A 223 -0.90 6.88 -3.26
N GLY A 224 -0.15 6.35 -2.29
CA GLY A 224 0.11 4.92 -2.15
C GLY A 224 -1.15 4.10 -1.89
N TYR A 225 -2.07 4.57 -1.04
CA TYR A 225 -3.35 3.90 -0.82
C TYR A 225 -4.25 3.88 -2.06
N VAL A 226 -4.29 4.98 -2.84
CA VAL A 226 -5.05 5.01 -4.11
C VAL A 226 -4.43 4.04 -5.12
N CYS A 227 -3.10 4.01 -5.23
CA CYS A 227 -2.40 3.00 -6.05
C CYS A 227 -2.77 1.58 -5.60
N LEU A 228 -2.68 1.29 -4.29
CA LEU A 228 -3.01 -0.02 -3.73
C LEU A 228 -4.45 -0.42 -4.08
N ALA A 229 -5.41 0.50 -3.93
CA ALA A 229 -6.81 0.27 -4.27
C ALA A 229 -7.00 -0.02 -5.76
N TYR A 230 -6.32 0.71 -6.65
CA TYR A 230 -6.36 0.45 -8.09
C TYR A 230 -5.88 -0.96 -8.45
N PHE A 231 -4.75 -1.40 -7.89
CA PHE A 231 -4.24 -2.74 -8.16
C PHE A 231 -5.10 -3.84 -7.54
N TRP A 232 -5.75 -3.60 -6.41
CA TRP A 232 -6.78 -4.50 -5.89
C TRP A 232 -7.97 -4.61 -6.82
N ALA A 233 -8.49 -3.49 -7.32
CA ALA A 233 -9.60 -3.49 -8.25
C ALA A 233 -9.27 -4.21 -9.58
N ARG A 234 -8.01 -4.15 -10.04
CA ARG A 234 -7.54 -4.90 -11.22
C ARG A 234 -7.41 -6.40 -11.01
N MET A 235 -7.24 -6.85 -9.77
CA MET A 235 -7.12 -8.27 -9.43
C MET A 235 -8.47 -8.92 -9.14
N ALA A 236 -9.46 -8.12 -8.71
CA ALA A 236 -10.84 -8.55 -8.43
C ALA A 236 -11.58 -8.91 -9.72
#